data_AF-A0A0M3U8P9-F1
#
_entry.id   AF-A0A0M3U8P9-F1
#
_cell.length_a   1.000
_cell.length_b   1.000
_cell.length_c   1.000
_cell.angle_alpha   90.00
_cell.angle_beta   90.00
_cell.angle_gamma   90.00
#
_symmetry.space_group_name_H-M   'P 1'
#
loop_
_entity.id
_entity.type
_entity.pdbx_description
1 polymer ?
#
loop_
_entity_poly.entity_id
_entity_poly.type
_entity_poly.pdbx_seq_one_letter_code
_entity_poly.pdbx_strand_id
1 'polypeptide(L)'
;MEVVSSNPGQHDAPQYYRPGPSTGRYPQYPQNPYPHGWHGGATPPPAPQQAPAAPAPQPGTTAQPGAVPQPGSGQQAGQGPQWNAASGWGPPPAGLGSGPQGRPARPRQVVTALVALVAAALPFVVMGIGAMFATINDAVLNDTGLPRADIDAALAQTGLTMDQLTQFVRVMGGIFLVLALVWIALAVVAFLGAGGARIALAVLAGVYGIPLLLLMAPTIPLFAVLVVALSVAGVALLFGRPAKEWYATRKLGAASRS
;
A
#
# COMPACT_ATOMS: atom_id res chain seq x y z
N MET A 1 31.14 44.31 32.78
CA MET A 1 31.87 43.05 32.97
C MET A 1 30.85 41.93 32.90
N GLU A 2 30.78 41.24 31.77
CA GLU A 2 30.58 39.78 31.67
C GLU A 2 30.59 39.45 30.17
N VAL A 3 31.59 38.68 29.77
CA VAL A 3 31.91 38.33 28.39
C VAL A 3 31.25 36.99 28.12
N VAL A 4 30.19 36.96 27.32
CA VAL A 4 29.57 35.72 26.84
C VAL A 4 30.46 35.17 25.72
N SER A 5 31.29 34.19 26.07
CA SER A 5 32.13 33.45 25.15
C SER A 5 31.27 32.48 24.34
N SER A 6 30.99 32.84 23.09
CA SER A 6 30.46 31.97 22.05
C SER A 6 31.56 31.00 21.59
N ASN A 7 31.38 29.70 21.87
CA ASN A 7 32.23 28.62 21.40
C ASN A 7 31.59 27.95 20.17
N PRO A 8 32.02 28.22 18.93
CA PRO A 8 31.52 27.59 17.73
C PRO A 8 32.53 26.53 17.27
N GLY A 9 32.35 25.28 17.67
CA GLY A 9 33.30 24.25 17.27
C GLY A 9 33.10 22.91 17.93
N GLN A 10 32.00 22.22 17.63
CA GLN A 10 31.96 20.76 17.73
C GLN A 10 31.01 20.20 16.68
N HIS A 11 31.57 19.97 15.49
CA HIS A 11 31.02 19.08 14.50
C HIS A 11 31.48 17.67 14.87
N ASP A 12 30.60 16.88 15.46
CA ASP A 12 30.84 15.45 15.63
C ASP A 12 30.74 14.76 14.27
N ALA A 13 31.88 14.19 13.85
CA ALA A 13 32.06 13.43 12.63
C ALA A 13 31.30 12.10 12.65
N PRO A 14 30.95 11.51 11.49
CA PRO A 14 30.30 10.21 11.42
C PRO A 14 31.21 9.11 11.97
N GLN A 15 30.70 8.40 12.97
CA GLN A 15 31.33 7.23 13.57
C GLN A 15 31.56 6.15 12.51
N TYR A 16 32.84 5.99 12.16
CA TYR A 16 33.33 4.93 11.30
C TYR A 16 33.14 3.56 11.95
N TYR A 17 32.70 2.63 11.11
CA TYR A 17 32.63 1.19 11.32
C TYR A 17 33.87 0.65 12.05
N ARG A 18 33.66 0.01 13.21
CA ARG A 18 34.68 -0.72 13.96
C ARG A 18 34.49 -2.23 13.74
N PRO A 19 35.33 -2.91 12.95
CA PRO A 19 35.37 -4.37 12.93
C PRO A 19 36.01 -4.86 14.24
N GLY A 20 35.21 -5.46 15.10
CA GLY A 20 35.70 -6.17 16.29
C GLY A 20 36.20 -7.58 15.93
N PRO A 21 37.12 -8.14 16.73
CA PRO A 21 37.85 -9.35 16.39
C PRO A 21 36.96 -10.59 16.40
N SER A 22 37.14 -11.41 15.38
CA SER A 22 36.63 -12.77 15.25
C SER A 22 37.14 -13.66 16.39
N THR A 23 36.33 -13.81 17.43
CA THR A 23 36.44 -14.93 18.37
C THR A 23 35.29 -15.89 18.10
N GLY A 24 35.67 -17.04 17.53
CA GLY A 24 34.74 -18.07 17.13
C GLY A 24 33.90 -18.57 18.29
N ARG A 25 32.58 -18.63 18.05
CA ARG A 25 31.64 -19.60 18.62
C ARG A 25 30.36 -19.51 17.78
N TYR A 26 30.26 -20.38 16.78
CA TYR A 26 28.98 -20.64 16.13
C TYR A 26 28.05 -21.30 17.16
N PRO A 27 26.79 -20.87 17.30
CA PRO A 27 25.80 -21.68 17.99
C PRO A 27 25.54 -22.94 17.16
N GLN A 28 25.98 -24.08 17.68
CA GLN A 28 25.51 -25.39 17.22
C GLN A 28 24.01 -25.46 17.47
N TYR A 29 23.22 -25.49 16.39
CA TYR A 29 21.81 -25.84 16.50
C TYR A 29 21.71 -27.34 16.82
N PRO A 30 20.85 -27.75 17.76
CA PRO A 30 20.64 -29.14 18.08
C PRO A 30 20.12 -29.88 16.84
N GLN A 31 20.84 -30.93 16.48
CA GLN A 31 20.47 -31.94 15.51
C GLN A 31 19.31 -32.73 16.12
N ASN A 32 18.07 -32.50 15.65
CA ASN A 32 16.89 -33.12 16.24
C ASN A 32 16.75 -34.58 15.78
N PRO A 33 16.84 -35.58 16.66
CA PRO A 33 16.76 -36.99 16.30
C PRO A 33 15.43 -37.60 16.79
N TYR A 34 14.81 -38.43 15.94
CA TYR A 34 13.79 -39.45 16.27
C TYR A 34 12.32 -38.97 16.47
N PRO A 35 11.34 -39.89 16.61
CA PRO A 35 10.60 -40.53 15.50
C PRO A 35 9.06 -40.57 15.76
N HIS A 36 8.31 -41.15 14.84
CA HIS A 36 6.96 -41.73 15.00
C HIS A 36 5.94 -41.14 16.01
N GLY A 37 4.93 -40.48 15.45
CA GLY A 37 3.52 -40.80 15.74
C GLY A 37 2.73 -39.77 16.53
N TRP A 38 1.89 -38.97 15.86
CA TRP A 38 0.47 -38.82 16.19
C TRP A 38 -0.30 -38.04 15.11
N HIS A 39 -1.58 -38.41 14.98
CA HIS A 39 -2.45 -38.23 13.81
C HIS A 39 -3.34 -36.98 13.90
N GLY A 40 -3.70 -36.39 12.74
CA GLY A 40 -4.68 -35.31 12.68
C GLY A 40 -4.88 -34.67 11.30
N GLY A 41 -5.51 -35.40 10.37
CA GLY A 41 -6.38 -34.82 9.34
C GLY A 41 -5.75 -34.10 8.13
N ALA A 42 -5.19 -34.85 7.18
CA ALA A 42 -5.33 -34.58 5.74
C ALA A 42 -4.93 -35.85 4.95
N THR A 43 -5.85 -36.38 4.17
CA THR A 43 -5.71 -37.56 3.31
C THR A 43 -4.51 -37.45 2.35
N PRO A 44 -3.61 -38.45 2.29
CA PRO A 44 -2.55 -38.49 1.30
C PRO A 44 -3.10 -38.89 -0.09
N PRO A 45 -2.54 -38.35 -1.19
CA PRO A 45 -2.89 -38.77 -2.53
C PRO A 45 -2.47 -40.24 -2.78
N PRO A 46 -3.22 -40.99 -3.61
CA PRO A 46 -2.95 -42.39 -3.86
C PRO A 46 -1.60 -42.60 -4.55
N ALA A 47 -0.89 -43.66 -4.13
CA ALA A 47 0.35 -44.10 -4.73
C ALA A 47 0.16 -44.51 -6.21
N PRO A 48 1.14 -44.26 -7.09
CA PRO A 48 1.10 -44.76 -8.44
C PRO A 48 1.15 -46.29 -8.44
N GLN A 49 0.12 -46.91 -9.02
CA GLN A 49 0.06 -48.34 -9.27
C GLN A 49 1.24 -48.78 -10.13
N GLN A 50 1.98 -49.78 -9.64
CA GLN A 50 2.95 -50.56 -10.40
C GLN A 50 2.26 -51.16 -11.63
N ALA A 51 2.80 -50.87 -12.81
CA ALA A 51 2.36 -51.46 -14.06
C ALA A 51 2.66 -52.98 -14.05
N PRO A 52 1.75 -53.83 -14.57
CA PRO A 52 1.97 -55.28 -14.66
C PRO A 52 3.15 -55.64 -15.57
N ALA A 53 3.87 -56.68 -15.19
CA ALA A 53 4.96 -57.28 -15.97
C ALA A 53 4.47 -57.76 -17.34
N ALA A 54 5.23 -57.40 -18.38
CA ALA A 54 4.97 -57.81 -19.76
C ALA A 54 5.17 -59.34 -19.93
N PRO A 55 4.32 -60.03 -20.71
CA PRO A 55 4.49 -61.46 -21.00
C PRO A 55 5.69 -61.74 -21.92
N ALA A 56 6.24 -62.95 -21.77
CA ALA A 56 7.36 -63.48 -22.53
C ALA A 56 7.07 -63.63 -24.05
N PRO A 57 8.09 -63.54 -24.92
CA PRO A 57 7.91 -63.57 -26.37
C PRO A 57 7.66 -64.99 -26.91
N GLN A 58 6.67 -65.09 -27.80
CA GLN A 58 6.35 -66.27 -28.60
C GLN A 58 7.10 -66.20 -29.94
N PRO A 59 7.66 -67.32 -30.47
CA PRO A 59 8.36 -67.32 -31.74
C PRO A 59 7.43 -67.66 -32.92
N GLY A 60 7.37 -66.81 -33.95
CA GLY A 60 6.82 -67.21 -35.25
C GLY A 60 6.28 -66.11 -36.17
N THR A 61 6.94 -65.97 -37.33
CA THR A 61 6.44 -65.60 -38.67
C THR A 61 6.14 -64.14 -39.07
N THR A 62 6.90 -63.74 -40.12
CA THR A 62 6.59 -62.88 -41.28
C THR A 62 6.40 -61.36 -41.10
N ALA A 63 7.51 -60.65 -41.30
CA ALA A 63 7.74 -59.46 -42.13
C ALA A 63 6.59 -58.45 -42.39
N GLN A 64 6.75 -57.23 -41.85
CA GLN A 64 6.17 -56.01 -42.42
C GLN A 64 7.05 -54.78 -42.07
N PRO A 65 7.50 -53.96 -43.05
CA PRO A 65 8.34 -52.80 -42.78
C PRO A 65 7.53 -51.50 -42.70
N GLY A 66 7.77 -50.71 -41.64
CA GLY A 66 7.54 -49.26 -41.65
C GLY A 66 6.63 -48.73 -40.53
N ALA A 67 7.24 -48.27 -39.44
CA ALA A 67 6.75 -47.12 -38.65
C ALA A 67 7.82 -46.67 -37.65
N VAL A 68 8.08 -45.36 -37.64
CA VAL A 68 9.08 -44.66 -36.82
C VAL A 68 8.52 -44.45 -35.40
N PRO A 69 9.25 -44.72 -34.29
CA PRO A 69 8.74 -44.45 -32.94
C PRO A 69 9.01 -43.00 -32.52
N GLN A 70 7.97 -42.36 -31.99
CA GLN A 70 7.97 -41.02 -31.41
C GLN A 70 8.33 -41.06 -29.90
N PRO A 71 9.21 -40.19 -29.38
CA PRO A 71 9.66 -40.29 -28.00
C PRO A 71 8.72 -39.61 -26.99
N GLY A 72 8.21 -40.43 -26.06
CA GLY A 72 8.11 -40.20 -24.60
C GLY A 72 7.60 -38.86 -24.06
N SER A 73 6.33 -38.82 -23.64
CA SER A 73 5.80 -37.81 -22.72
C SER A 73 6.16 -38.16 -21.26
N GLY A 74 7.11 -37.41 -20.69
CA GLY A 74 7.51 -37.48 -19.29
C GLY A 74 6.55 -36.76 -18.34
N GLN A 75 6.41 -37.34 -17.15
CA GLN A 75 5.53 -36.96 -16.04
C GLN A 75 5.76 -35.55 -15.51
N GLN A 76 4.67 -34.82 -15.25
CA GLN A 76 4.67 -33.47 -14.69
C GLN A 76 4.42 -33.53 -13.18
N ALA A 77 5.45 -33.15 -12.41
CA ALA A 77 5.44 -33.13 -10.94
C ALA A 77 5.29 -31.70 -10.39
N GLY A 78 4.48 -31.56 -9.33
CA GLY A 78 4.63 -30.52 -8.29
C GLY A 78 4.19 -29.09 -8.64
N GLN A 79 2.90 -28.77 -8.43
CA GLN A 79 2.43 -27.40 -8.35
C GLN A 79 2.84 -26.75 -7.01
N GLY A 80 3.85 -25.88 -7.05
CA GLY A 80 4.12 -24.87 -6.02
C GLY A 80 3.30 -23.58 -6.28
N PRO A 81 3.18 -22.68 -5.30
CA PRO A 81 2.34 -21.49 -5.39
C PRO A 81 2.76 -20.56 -6.53
N GLN A 82 1.90 -20.50 -7.55
CA GLN A 82 2.06 -19.72 -8.77
C GLN A 82 1.83 -18.24 -8.48
N TRP A 83 2.90 -17.50 -8.23
CA TRP A 83 2.85 -16.04 -8.23
C TRP A 83 2.64 -15.53 -9.65
N ASN A 84 1.62 -14.69 -9.76
CA ASN A 84 1.02 -14.15 -10.98
C ASN A 84 2.06 -13.47 -11.90
N ALA A 85 2.61 -14.24 -12.85
CA ALA A 85 3.39 -13.77 -13.99
C ALA A 85 2.53 -13.90 -15.25
N ALA A 86 1.81 -12.84 -15.59
CA ALA A 86 1.12 -12.67 -16.87
C ALA A 86 1.41 -11.22 -17.33
N SER A 87 1.88 -10.91 -18.53
CA SER A 87 1.93 -11.68 -19.77
C SER A 87 2.85 -10.95 -20.77
N GLY A 88 3.85 -11.66 -21.32
CA GLY A 88 4.75 -11.19 -22.37
C GLY A 88 5.66 -12.34 -22.77
N TRP A 89 5.32 -13.03 -23.86
CA TRP A 89 5.72 -14.39 -24.23
C TRP A 89 7.23 -14.65 -24.34
N GLY A 90 7.74 -15.49 -23.43
CA GLY A 90 9.04 -16.16 -23.50
C GLY A 90 9.71 -16.35 -22.13
N PRO A 91 10.04 -17.59 -21.68
CA PRO A 91 10.85 -17.75 -20.48
C PRO A 91 12.30 -17.34 -20.78
N PRO A 92 12.92 -16.42 -20.00
CA PRO A 92 14.34 -16.16 -20.15
C PRO A 92 15.14 -17.41 -19.74
N PRO A 93 16.22 -17.75 -20.47
CA PRO A 93 17.03 -18.93 -20.17
C PRO A 93 17.60 -18.86 -18.75
N ALA A 94 17.57 -20.00 -18.05
CA ALA A 94 18.21 -20.12 -16.74
C ALA A 94 19.74 -19.99 -16.89
N GLY A 95 20.31 -18.91 -16.36
CA GLY A 95 21.74 -18.85 -16.05
C GLY A 95 22.49 -17.57 -16.41
N LEU A 96 21.99 -16.69 -17.28
CA LEU A 96 22.78 -15.55 -17.78
C LEU A 96 21.89 -14.31 -17.97
N GLY A 97 21.96 -13.37 -17.02
CA GLY A 97 21.25 -12.11 -17.16
C GLY A 97 21.32 -11.22 -15.94
N SER A 98 22.49 -10.65 -15.66
CA SER A 98 22.62 -9.35 -14.97
C SER A 98 22.13 -8.20 -15.88
N GLY A 99 21.05 -8.43 -16.64
CA GLY A 99 20.35 -7.36 -17.35
C GLY A 99 19.69 -6.44 -16.32
N PRO A 100 19.50 -5.15 -16.64
CA PRO A 100 18.81 -4.24 -15.75
C PRO A 100 17.43 -4.82 -15.47
N GLN A 101 17.26 -5.40 -14.29
CA GLN A 101 15.99 -5.97 -13.84
C GLN A 101 14.96 -4.87 -14.05
N GLY A 102 14.09 -5.07 -15.05
CA GLY A 102 13.08 -4.09 -15.42
C GLY A 102 12.34 -3.68 -14.16
N ARG A 103 12.10 -2.37 -13.99
CA ARG A 103 11.41 -1.83 -12.79
C ARG A 103 10.19 -2.73 -12.50
N PRO A 104 10.11 -3.33 -11.29
CA PRO A 104 9.02 -4.23 -10.95
C PRO A 104 7.68 -3.61 -11.32
N ALA A 105 6.87 -4.35 -12.08
CA ALA A 105 5.56 -3.90 -12.52
C ALA A 105 4.75 -3.46 -11.29
N ARG A 106 4.11 -2.30 -11.42
CA ARG A 106 3.40 -1.68 -10.29
C ARG A 106 2.13 -2.49 -9.97
N PRO A 107 1.92 -2.93 -8.72
CA PRO A 107 0.71 -3.65 -8.36
C PRO A 107 -0.54 -2.79 -8.59
N ARG A 108 -1.59 -3.38 -9.16
CA ARG A 108 -2.90 -2.72 -9.32
C ARG A 108 -3.44 -2.20 -7.98
N GLN A 109 -3.11 -2.87 -6.89
CA GLN A 109 -3.45 -2.47 -5.53
C GLN A 109 -2.95 -1.07 -5.15
N VAL A 110 -1.76 -0.67 -5.61
CA VAL A 110 -1.20 0.66 -5.35
C VAL A 110 -1.94 1.74 -6.15
N VAL A 111 -2.43 1.40 -7.34
CA VAL A 111 -3.25 2.29 -8.17
C VAL A 111 -4.63 2.47 -7.56
N THR A 112 -5.29 1.38 -7.14
CA THR A 112 -6.60 1.45 -6.48
C THR A 112 -6.53 2.21 -5.16
N ALA A 113 -5.43 2.06 -4.41
CA ALA A 113 -5.19 2.85 -3.21
C ALA A 113 -5.11 4.36 -3.51
N LEU A 114 -4.35 4.75 -4.55
CA LEU A 114 -4.27 6.14 -4.97
C LEU A 114 -5.65 6.71 -5.32
N VAL A 115 -6.43 5.99 -6.13
CA VAL A 115 -7.77 6.43 -6.54
C VAL A 115 -8.69 6.60 -5.33
N ALA A 116 -8.69 5.65 -4.39
CA ALA A 116 -9.50 5.75 -3.17
C ALA A 116 -9.10 6.95 -2.29
N LEU A 117 -7.79 7.18 -2.11
CA LEU A 117 -7.28 8.30 -1.31
C LEU A 117 -7.59 9.66 -1.94
N VAL A 118 -7.51 9.78 -3.27
CA VAL A 118 -7.87 11.00 -3.99
C VAL A 118 -9.39 11.21 -3.91
N ALA A 119 -10.19 10.17 -4.14
CA ALA A 119 -11.64 10.25 -4.05
C ALA A 119 -12.12 10.71 -2.67
N ALA A 120 -11.46 10.25 -1.59
CA ALA A 120 -11.77 10.70 -0.22
C ALA A 120 -11.48 12.19 -0.01
N ALA A 121 -10.51 12.77 -0.72
CA ALA A 121 -10.12 14.17 -0.57
C ALA A 121 -10.93 15.13 -1.47
N LEU A 122 -11.50 14.64 -2.57
CA LEU A 122 -12.22 15.48 -3.55
C LEU A 122 -13.32 16.37 -2.95
N PRO A 123 -14.19 15.89 -2.05
CA PRO A 123 -15.22 16.75 -1.46
C PRO A 123 -14.65 17.97 -0.73
N PHE A 124 -13.50 17.81 -0.05
CA PHE A 124 -12.85 18.91 0.66
C PHE A 124 -12.17 19.90 -0.29
N VAL A 125 -11.66 19.43 -1.42
CA VAL A 125 -11.15 20.32 -2.47
C VAL A 125 -12.28 21.16 -3.04
N VAL A 126 -13.40 20.53 -3.40
CA VAL A 126 -14.57 21.24 -3.96
C VAL A 126 -15.15 22.21 -2.94
N MET A 127 -15.36 21.77 -1.69
CA MET A 127 -15.88 22.60 -0.62
C MET A 127 -14.92 23.76 -0.26
N GLY A 128 -13.62 23.49 -0.19
CA GLY A 128 -12.61 24.50 0.11
C GLY A 128 -12.50 25.57 -0.98
N ILE A 129 -12.53 25.17 -2.26
CA ILE A 129 -12.62 26.11 -3.38
C ILE A 129 -13.93 26.90 -3.30
N GLY A 130 -15.07 26.21 -3.11
CA GLY A 130 -16.38 26.86 -2.99
C GLY A 130 -16.42 27.89 -1.86
N ALA A 131 -15.88 27.56 -0.70
CA ALA A 131 -15.79 28.46 0.45
C ALA A 131 -14.95 29.71 0.17
N MET A 132 -13.93 29.63 -0.70
CA MET A 132 -13.11 30.79 -1.07
C MET A 132 -13.85 31.80 -1.92
N PHE A 133 -14.75 31.31 -2.78
CA PHE A 133 -15.58 32.14 -3.64
C PHE A 133 -16.97 32.43 -3.05
N ALA A 134 -17.30 31.80 -1.91
CA ALA A 134 -18.58 32.01 -1.25
C ALA A 134 -18.75 33.48 -0.84
N THR A 135 -19.88 34.04 -1.24
CA THR A 135 -20.44 35.29 -0.72
C THR A 135 -21.72 34.91 0.00
N ILE A 136 -21.78 35.09 1.31
CA ILE A 136 -23.00 34.80 2.07
C ILE A 136 -23.97 35.96 1.80
N ASN A 137 -24.93 35.72 0.91
CA ASN A 137 -25.97 36.66 0.52
C ASN A 137 -27.36 36.11 0.88
N ASP A 138 -28.38 36.96 0.75
CA ASP A 138 -29.76 36.60 1.10
C ASP A 138 -30.25 35.36 0.34
N ALA A 139 -29.81 35.18 -0.91
CA ALA A 139 -30.18 34.02 -1.73
C ALA A 139 -29.67 32.70 -1.11
N VAL A 140 -28.39 32.64 -0.72
CA VAL A 140 -27.79 31.45 -0.09
C VAL A 140 -28.40 31.15 1.28
N LEU A 141 -28.75 32.18 2.04
CA LEU A 141 -29.38 32.02 3.35
C LEU A 141 -30.83 31.51 3.22
N ASN A 142 -31.57 32.03 2.25
CA ASN A 142 -32.92 31.56 1.95
C ASN A 142 -32.93 30.11 1.46
N ASP A 143 -31.94 29.71 0.64
CA ASP A 143 -31.79 28.32 0.17
C ASP A 143 -31.46 27.34 1.31
N THR A 144 -30.81 27.80 2.39
CA THR A 144 -30.55 26.97 3.58
C THR A 144 -31.72 26.96 4.58
N GLY A 145 -32.79 27.73 4.31
CA GLY A 145 -33.97 27.82 5.17
C GLY A 145 -33.71 28.58 6.48
N LEU A 146 -32.60 29.31 6.57
CA LEU A 146 -32.23 30.10 7.75
C LEU A 146 -32.53 31.58 7.50
N PRO A 147 -33.52 32.18 8.19
CA PRO A 147 -33.79 33.60 8.07
C PRO A 147 -32.56 34.44 8.43
N ARG A 148 -32.22 35.42 7.59
CA ARG A 148 -31.07 36.29 7.84
C ARG A 148 -31.15 37.01 9.19
N ALA A 149 -32.36 37.37 9.61
CA ALA A 149 -32.60 38.00 10.91
C ALA A 149 -32.14 37.14 12.09
N ASP A 150 -32.29 35.81 12.00
CA ASP A 150 -31.90 34.89 13.07
C ASP A 150 -30.37 34.75 13.13
N ILE A 151 -29.71 34.76 11.98
CA ILE A 151 -28.24 34.74 11.88
C ILE A 151 -27.65 36.05 12.39
N ASP A 152 -28.23 37.20 12.00
CA ASP A 152 -27.80 38.51 12.46
C ASP A 152 -27.96 38.64 13.98
N ALA A 153 -29.06 38.14 14.54
CA ALA A 153 -29.27 38.09 15.99
C ALA A 153 -28.25 37.21 16.71
N ALA A 154 -27.92 36.03 16.15
CA ALA A 154 -26.91 35.13 16.71
C ALA A 154 -25.49 35.72 16.63
N LEU A 155 -25.16 36.38 15.51
CA LEU A 155 -23.89 37.09 15.34
C LEU A 155 -23.77 38.27 16.30
N ALA A 156 -24.84 39.05 16.48
CA ALA A 156 -24.89 40.15 17.45
C ALA A 156 -24.65 39.68 18.90
N GLN A 157 -25.18 38.51 19.28
CA GLN A 157 -24.93 37.90 20.60
C GLN A 157 -23.47 37.53 20.83
N THR A 158 -22.74 37.20 19.77
CA THR A 158 -21.31 36.86 19.81
C THR A 158 -20.40 38.06 19.51
N GLY A 159 -20.99 39.24 19.24
CA GLY A 159 -20.26 40.44 18.83
C GLY A 159 -19.58 40.33 17.46
N LEU A 160 -19.98 39.35 16.64
CA LEU A 160 -19.44 39.14 15.30
C LEU A 160 -20.27 39.87 14.25
N THR A 161 -19.61 40.29 13.17
CA THR A 161 -20.28 40.82 11.97
C THR A 161 -20.41 39.75 10.89
N MET A 162 -21.32 39.97 9.93
CA MET A 162 -21.49 39.05 8.80
C MET A 162 -20.24 38.94 7.91
N ASP A 163 -19.48 40.04 7.81
CA ASP A 163 -18.19 40.06 7.11
C ASP A 163 -17.17 39.18 7.82
N GLN A 164 -17.13 39.21 9.16
CA GLN A 164 -16.26 38.34 9.96
C GLN A 164 -16.65 36.88 9.82
N LEU A 165 -17.96 36.55 9.79
CA LEU A 165 -18.42 35.19 9.54
C LEU A 165 -17.98 34.71 8.14
N THR A 166 -18.17 35.54 7.11
CA THR A 166 -17.74 35.22 5.75
C THR A 166 -16.23 35.02 5.66
N GLN A 167 -15.45 35.89 6.31
CA GLN A 167 -14.00 35.76 6.40
C GLN A 167 -13.60 34.48 7.13
N PHE A 168 -14.29 34.13 8.22
CA PHE A 168 -14.05 32.89 8.96
C PHE A 168 -14.32 31.65 8.08
N VAL A 169 -15.46 31.59 7.39
CA VAL A 169 -15.79 30.50 6.45
C VAL A 169 -14.73 30.37 5.37
N ARG A 170 -14.26 31.50 4.81
CA ARG A 170 -13.18 31.54 3.83
C ARG A 170 -11.87 30.99 4.40
N VAL A 171 -11.44 31.46 5.56
CA VAL A 171 -10.19 31.00 6.18
C VAL A 171 -10.26 29.50 6.49
N MET A 172 -11.36 29.02 7.09
CA MET A 172 -11.57 27.60 7.36
C MET A 172 -11.59 26.78 6.05
N GLY A 173 -12.31 27.26 5.03
CA GLY A 173 -12.34 26.64 3.71
C GLY A 173 -10.96 26.54 3.06
N GLY A 174 -10.15 27.60 3.17
CA GLY A 174 -8.77 27.63 2.71
C GLY A 174 -7.88 26.63 3.45
N ILE A 175 -8.04 26.49 4.77
CA ILE A 175 -7.32 25.48 5.56
C ILE A 175 -7.69 24.07 5.12
N PHE A 176 -8.99 23.77 4.96
CA PHE A 176 -9.45 22.47 4.46
C PHE A 176 -8.92 22.18 3.06
N LEU A 177 -8.90 23.19 2.18
CA LEU A 177 -8.33 23.06 0.84
C LEU A 177 -6.85 22.68 0.90
N VAL A 178 -6.04 23.40 1.69
CA VAL A 178 -4.61 23.12 1.84
C VAL A 178 -4.40 21.72 2.41
N LEU A 179 -5.14 21.32 3.46
CA LEU A 179 -5.05 19.98 4.04
C LEU A 179 -5.41 18.89 3.03
N ALA A 180 -6.45 19.09 2.22
CA ALA A 180 -6.85 18.17 1.16
C ALA A 180 -5.76 18.04 0.08
N LEU A 181 -5.11 19.15 -0.31
CA LEU A 181 -4.00 19.14 -1.25
C LEU A 181 -2.77 18.44 -0.69
N VAL A 182 -2.43 18.67 0.58
CA VAL A 182 -1.35 17.96 1.28
C VAL A 182 -1.65 16.47 1.33
N TRP A 183 -2.88 16.08 1.63
CA TRP A 183 -3.31 14.68 1.61
C TRP A 183 -3.13 14.04 0.23
N ILE A 184 -3.57 14.71 -0.84
CA ILE A 184 -3.39 14.25 -2.22
C ILE A 184 -1.89 14.15 -2.57
N ALA A 185 -1.10 15.14 -2.20
CA ALA A 185 0.35 15.13 -2.41
C ALA A 185 1.01 13.94 -1.70
N LEU A 186 0.63 13.66 -0.45
CA LEU A 186 1.10 12.48 0.28
C LEU A 186 0.65 11.17 -0.38
N ALA A 187 -0.58 11.09 -0.89
CA ALA A 187 -1.07 9.93 -1.64
C ALA A 187 -0.23 9.69 -2.91
N VAL A 188 0.11 10.76 -3.65
CA VAL A 188 1.00 10.70 -4.81
C VAL A 188 2.42 10.30 -4.39
N VAL A 189 2.98 10.86 -3.32
CA VAL A 189 4.33 10.52 -2.84
C VAL A 189 4.39 9.06 -2.34
N ALA A 190 3.34 8.58 -1.66
CA ALA A 190 3.17 7.18 -1.30
C ALA A 190 3.09 6.31 -2.56
N PHE A 191 2.31 6.72 -3.56
CA PHE A 191 2.27 6.07 -4.87
C PHE A 191 3.67 6.06 -5.52
N LEU A 192 4.48 7.10 -5.40
CA LEU A 192 5.83 7.14 -5.95
C LEU A 192 6.85 6.23 -5.23
N GLY A 193 6.47 5.52 -4.17
CA GLY A 193 7.34 4.54 -3.52
C GLY A 193 7.89 4.98 -2.17
N ALA A 194 7.55 6.18 -1.68
CA ALA A 194 8.09 6.67 -0.41
C ALA A 194 7.44 5.97 0.78
N GLY A 195 8.27 5.32 1.62
CA GLY A 195 7.81 4.62 2.81
C GLY A 195 7.17 5.55 3.85
N GLY A 196 7.76 6.73 4.08
CA GLY A 196 7.29 7.69 5.10
C GLY A 196 5.89 8.24 4.83
N ALA A 197 5.55 8.47 3.56
CA ALA A 197 4.23 9.00 3.19
C ALA A 197 3.07 8.07 3.56
N ARG A 198 3.29 6.75 3.56
CA ARG A 198 2.26 5.78 3.98
C ARG A 198 1.95 5.88 5.47
N ILE A 199 2.99 6.08 6.28
CA ILE A 199 2.84 6.24 7.73
C ILE A 199 2.15 7.58 8.01
N ALA A 200 2.59 8.66 7.34
CA ALA A 200 1.94 9.96 7.45
C ALA A 200 0.45 9.88 7.11
N LEU A 201 0.07 9.24 5.99
CA LEU A 201 -1.33 9.04 5.62
C LEU A 201 -2.11 8.24 6.68
N ALA A 202 -1.53 7.18 7.24
CA ALA A 202 -2.19 6.39 8.27
C ALA A 202 -2.43 7.21 9.55
N VAL A 203 -1.44 8.01 9.96
CA VAL A 203 -1.56 8.92 11.12
C VAL A 203 -2.61 9.99 10.85
N LEU A 204 -2.56 10.66 9.69
CA LEU A 204 -3.57 11.66 9.32
C LEU A 204 -4.97 11.05 9.22
N ALA A 205 -5.11 9.82 8.69
CA ALA A 205 -6.39 9.12 8.61
C ALA A 205 -7.00 8.93 10.01
N GLY A 206 -6.19 8.52 10.99
CA GLY A 206 -6.65 8.36 12.37
C GLY A 206 -6.95 9.71 13.05
N VAL A 207 -5.99 10.64 13.00
CA VAL A 207 -6.05 11.93 13.68
C VAL A 207 -7.18 12.80 13.15
N TYR A 208 -7.44 12.81 11.84
CA TYR A 208 -8.49 13.65 11.25
C TYR A 208 -9.76 12.87 10.93
N GLY A 209 -9.66 11.59 10.55
CA GLY A 209 -10.83 10.78 10.20
C GLY A 209 -11.74 10.50 11.39
N ILE A 210 -11.18 10.26 12.59
CA ILE A 210 -12.00 10.01 13.79
C ILE A 210 -12.77 11.28 14.21
N PRO A 211 -12.13 12.45 14.40
CA PRO A 211 -12.88 13.68 14.72
C PRO A 211 -13.88 14.05 13.63
N LEU A 212 -13.55 13.85 12.36
CA LEU A 212 -14.48 14.10 11.27
C LEU A 212 -15.72 13.22 11.37
N LEU A 213 -15.55 11.93 11.64
CA LEU A 213 -16.66 11.01 11.85
C LEU A 213 -17.53 11.45 13.02
N LEU A 214 -16.92 11.81 14.15
CA LEU A 214 -17.65 12.24 15.35
C LEU A 214 -18.40 13.56 15.14
N LEU A 215 -17.81 14.51 14.41
CA LEU A 215 -18.41 15.81 14.13
C LEU A 215 -19.57 15.72 13.12
N MET A 216 -19.42 14.87 12.10
CA MET A 216 -20.35 14.81 10.97
C MET A 216 -21.39 13.68 11.08
N ALA A 217 -21.16 12.67 11.92
CA ALA A 217 -22.14 11.59 12.12
C ALA A 217 -23.54 12.06 12.53
N PRO A 218 -23.72 13.11 13.37
CA PRO A 218 -25.06 13.55 13.77
C PRO A 218 -25.85 14.25 12.65
N THR A 219 -25.16 14.87 11.68
CA THR A 219 -25.77 15.72 10.66
C THR A 219 -25.77 15.08 9.27
N ILE A 220 -24.66 14.46 8.88
CA ILE A 220 -24.46 13.88 7.54
C ILE A 220 -23.68 12.54 7.66
N PRO A 221 -24.30 11.50 8.28
CA PRO A 221 -23.59 10.27 8.62
C PRO A 221 -23.06 9.51 7.41
N LEU A 222 -23.83 9.43 6.33
CA LEU A 222 -23.43 8.69 5.13
C LEU A 222 -22.17 9.30 4.50
N PHE A 223 -22.11 10.63 4.42
CA PHE A 223 -20.94 11.33 3.89
C PHE A 223 -19.70 11.06 4.74
N ALA A 224 -19.81 11.21 6.06
CA ALA A 224 -18.72 10.97 6.99
C ALA A 224 -18.18 9.53 6.89
N VAL A 225 -19.09 8.55 6.87
CA VAL A 225 -18.75 7.13 6.74
C VAL A 225 -18.07 6.84 5.41
N LEU A 226 -18.58 7.36 4.29
CA LEU A 226 -17.99 7.12 2.97
C LEU A 226 -16.57 7.69 2.85
N VAL A 227 -16.36 8.93 3.29
CA VAL A 227 -15.04 9.57 3.28
C VAL A 227 -14.05 8.77 4.12
N VAL A 228 -14.43 8.41 5.35
CA VAL A 228 -13.56 7.65 6.25
C VAL A 228 -13.31 6.25 5.72
N ALA A 229 -14.33 5.57 5.18
CA ALA A 229 -14.18 4.23 4.61
C ALA A 229 -13.22 4.23 3.41
N LEU A 230 -13.35 5.19 2.49
CA LEU A 230 -12.44 5.33 1.35
C LEU A 230 -11.00 5.64 1.79
N SER A 231 -10.84 6.53 2.78
CA SER A 231 -9.55 6.87 3.35
C SER A 231 -8.87 5.65 3.98
N VAL A 232 -9.59 4.94 4.87
CA VAL A 232 -9.08 3.74 5.56
C VAL A 232 -8.82 2.61 4.57
N ALA A 233 -9.70 2.37 3.61
CA ALA A 233 -9.49 1.36 2.57
C ALA A 233 -8.25 1.68 1.72
N GLY A 234 -8.11 2.94 1.28
CA GLY A 234 -6.95 3.42 0.54
C GLY A 234 -5.65 3.20 1.31
N VAL A 235 -5.61 3.57 2.59
CA VAL A 235 -4.46 3.33 3.48
C VAL A 235 -4.20 1.83 3.63
N ALA A 236 -5.20 1.02 3.95
CA ALA A 236 -5.07 -0.42 4.15
C ALA A 236 -4.48 -1.13 2.92
N LEU A 237 -4.90 -0.73 1.71
CA LEU A 237 -4.35 -1.26 0.46
C LEU A 237 -2.85 -0.97 0.31
N LEU A 238 -2.34 0.16 0.81
CA LEU A 238 -0.90 0.48 0.81
C LEU A 238 -0.06 -0.38 1.78
N PHE A 239 -0.71 -1.04 2.74
CA PHE A 239 -0.11 -1.97 3.69
C PHE A 239 -0.36 -3.45 3.35
N GLY A 240 -1.04 -3.73 2.24
CA GLY A 240 -1.21 -5.09 1.72
C GLY A 240 0.11 -5.75 1.31
N ARG A 241 0.13 -7.09 1.26
CA ARG A 241 1.33 -7.87 0.88
C ARG A 241 1.91 -7.46 -0.49
N PRO A 242 1.11 -7.37 -1.59
CA PRO A 242 1.62 -6.97 -2.90
C PRO A 242 2.26 -5.57 -2.90
N ALA A 243 1.67 -4.64 -2.14
CA ALA A 243 2.23 -3.30 -1.99
C ALA A 243 3.57 -3.36 -1.23
N LYS A 244 3.63 -4.05 -0.07
CA LYS A 244 4.83 -4.18 0.76
C LYS A 244 6.02 -4.75 -0.02
N GLU A 245 5.82 -5.82 -0.79
CA GLU A 245 6.84 -6.44 -1.63
C GLU A 245 7.36 -5.46 -2.70
N TRP A 246 6.46 -4.73 -3.36
CA TRP A 246 6.84 -3.70 -4.33
C TRP A 246 7.64 -2.54 -3.69
N TYR A 247 7.27 -2.08 -2.49
CA TYR A 247 8.06 -1.07 -1.78
C TYR A 247 9.43 -1.60 -1.33
N ALA A 248 9.54 -2.88 -0.97
CA ALA A 248 10.80 -3.49 -0.55
C ALA A 248 11.80 -3.57 -1.72
N THR A 249 11.36 -4.01 -2.89
CA THR A 249 12.20 -4.07 -4.10
C THR A 249 12.77 -2.70 -4.48
N ARG A 250 12.00 -1.61 -4.30
CA ARG A 250 12.48 -0.24 -4.54
C ARG A 250 13.52 0.24 -3.55
N LYS A 251 13.43 -0.14 -2.27
CA LYS A 251 14.44 0.22 -1.26
C LYS A 251 15.79 -0.42 -1.60
N LEU A 252 15.77 -1.69 -2.01
CA LEU A 252 16.97 -2.42 -2.44
C LEU A 252 17.61 -1.76 -3.67
N GLY A 253 16.81 -1.40 -4.68
CA GLY A 253 17.31 -0.71 -5.87
C GLY A 253 17.71 0.76 -5.64
N ALA A 254 17.36 1.38 -4.51
CA ALA A 254 17.86 2.69 -4.13
C ALA A 254 19.22 2.56 -3.43
N ALA A 255 19.36 1.60 -2.51
CA ALA A 255 20.61 1.29 -1.82
C ALA A 255 21.71 0.79 -2.76
N SER A 256 21.37 0.17 -3.89
CA SER A 256 22.35 -0.24 -4.90
C SER A 256 22.85 0.89 -5.80
N ARG A 257 22.28 2.11 -5.68
CA ARG A 257 22.64 3.29 -6.50
C ARG A 257 23.34 4.39 -5.70
N SER A 258 23.39 4.24 -4.37
CA SER A 258 24.10 5.11 -3.42
C SER A 258 25.44 4.49 -3.07
#